data_AF-H0F542-F1
#
_entry.id   AF-H0F542-F1
#
_cell.length_a   1.000
_cell.length_b   1.000
_cell.length_c   1.000
_cell.angle_alpha   90.00
_cell.angle_beta   90.00
_cell.angle_gamma   90.00
#
_symmetry.space_group_name_H-M   'P 1'
#
loop_
_entity.id
_entity.type
_entity.pdbx_description
1 polymer ?
#
loop_
_entity_poly.entity_id
_entity_poly.type
_entity_poly.pdbx_seq_one_letter_code
_entity_poly.pdbx_strand_id
1 'polypeptide(L)'
;MQTNEIHRGRLIDHIQLVVRDLPASQRFYQAVFDALEVPMGGTADDYFWADELFVSTADSVAALGQLTGRHHLAFQARDQAMVDAFHKAALANGGKDNGAPGFRDYHPGYYGAFVLDPDGNNIEAVFHGAAQRSAPSVKVTF
;
A
#
# COMPACT_ATOMS: atom_id res chain seq x y z
N MET A 1 19.51 -7.22 6.18
CA MET A 1 20.13 -5.89 5.99
C MET A 1 19.80 -5.05 7.21
N GLN A 2 20.74 -4.26 7.75
CA GLN A 2 20.41 -3.30 8.82
C GLN A 2 19.65 -2.13 8.20
N THR A 3 18.45 -1.85 8.71
CA THR A 3 17.65 -0.69 8.32
C THR A 3 18.12 0.52 9.13
N ASN A 4 18.79 1.46 8.49
CA ASN A 4 19.34 2.65 9.18
C ASN A 4 18.32 3.80 9.26
N GLU A 5 17.23 3.73 8.51
CA GLU A 5 16.20 4.76 8.42
C GLU A 5 14.83 4.16 8.09
N ILE A 6 13.77 4.63 8.77
CA ILE A 6 12.37 4.26 8.49
C ILE A 6 11.43 5.46 8.57
N HIS A 7 10.26 5.35 7.93
CA HIS A 7 9.18 6.33 8.01
C HIS A 7 7.97 5.72 8.75
N ARG A 8 7.33 6.52 9.62
CA ARG A 8 6.16 6.12 10.40
C ARG A 8 5.02 7.13 10.32
N GLY A 9 3.82 6.61 10.40
CA GLY A 9 2.56 7.28 10.63
C GLY A 9 2.31 7.52 12.12
N ARG A 10 1.08 7.93 12.46
CA ARG A 10 0.74 8.37 13.82
C ARG A 10 0.13 7.29 14.72
N LEU A 11 -0.60 6.34 14.14
CA LEU A 11 -1.45 5.41 14.89
C LEU A 11 -0.97 3.96 14.80
N ILE A 12 -0.56 3.55 13.60
CA ILE A 12 -0.17 2.19 13.29
C ILE A 12 1.36 2.19 13.15
N ASP A 13 2.05 1.25 13.79
CA ASP A 13 3.48 1.05 13.54
C ASP A 13 3.70 0.16 12.32
N HIS A 14 2.96 -0.95 12.23
CA HIS A 14 2.91 -1.82 11.07
C HIS A 14 1.62 -2.65 11.03
N ILE A 15 1.30 -3.15 9.85
CA ILE A 15 0.28 -4.17 9.60
C ILE A 15 0.88 -5.30 8.77
N GLN A 16 0.30 -6.50 8.88
CA GLN A 16 0.71 -7.65 8.09
C GLN A 16 -0.47 -8.23 7.32
N LEU A 17 -0.29 -8.41 6.02
CA LEU A 17 -1.16 -9.20 5.17
C LEU A 17 -0.57 -10.59 4.96
N VAL A 18 -1.44 -11.59 4.99
CA VAL A 18 -1.12 -12.97 4.64
C VAL A 18 -1.78 -13.28 3.30
N VAL A 19 -0.97 -13.68 2.32
CA VAL A 19 -1.36 -13.82 0.91
C VAL A 19 -1.16 -15.25 0.41
N ARG A 20 -1.90 -15.62 -0.65
CA ARG A 20 -1.79 -16.96 -1.26
C ARG A 20 -0.55 -17.13 -2.13
N ASP A 21 -0.18 -16.08 -2.85
CA ASP A 21 0.89 -16.10 -3.86
C ASP A 21 1.78 -14.88 -3.65
N LEU A 22 2.84 -15.05 -2.85
CA LEU A 22 3.75 -13.96 -2.52
C LEU A 22 4.39 -13.32 -3.77
N PRO A 23 4.87 -14.08 -4.78
CA PRO A 23 5.34 -13.48 -6.03
C PRO A 23 4.28 -12.63 -6.75
N ALA A 24 3.02 -13.05 -6.81
CA ALA A 24 1.95 -12.25 -7.41
C ALA A 24 1.67 -10.97 -6.61
N SER A 25 1.58 -11.08 -5.29
CA SER A 25 1.40 -9.93 -4.42
C SER A 25 2.58 -8.97 -4.49
N GLN A 26 3.82 -9.47 -4.53
CA GLN A 26 5.01 -8.62 -4.64
C GLN A 26 5.03 -7.84 -5.96
N ARG A 27 4.68 -8.47 -7.10
CA ARG A 27 4.56 -7.74 -8.38
C ARG A 27 3.51 -6.64 -8.32
N PHE A 28 2.35 -6.93 -7.73
CA PHE A 28 1.27 -5.97 -7.56
C PHE A 28 1.68 -4.80 -6.64
N TYR A 29 2.17 -5.10 -5.44
CA TYR A 29 2.51 -4.09 -4.44
C TYR A 29 3.74 -3.27 -4.82
N GLN A 30 4.75 -3.86 -5.49
CA GLN A 30 5.86 -3.10 -6.05
C GLN A 30 5.36 -2.03 -7.03
N ALA A 31 4.48 -2.39 -7.97
CA ALA A 31 3.94 -1.44 -8.94
C ALA A 31 3.11 -0.33 -8.29
N VAL A 32 2.33 -0.68 -7.26
CA VAL A 32 1.59 0.28 -6.41
C VAL A 32 2.54 1.25 -5.71
N PHE A 33 3.59 0.74 -5.08
CA PHE A 33 4.54 1.54 -4.31
C PHE A 33 5.44 2.40 -5.20
N ASP A 34 5.84 1.91 -6.37
CA ASP A 34 6.56 2.71 -7.36
C ASP A 34 5.73 3.93 -7.81
N ALA A 35 4.42 3.75 -8.03
CA ALA A 35 3.52 4.84 -8.40
C ALA A 35 3.30 5.84 -7.25
N LEU A 36 3.37 5.37 -6.00
CA LEU A 36 3.26 6.18 -4.79
C LEU A 36 4.61 6.75 -4.32
N GLU A 37 5.70 6.43 -5.02
CA GLU A 37 7.08 6.80 -4.67
C GLU A 37 7.52 6.30 -3.29
N VAL A 38 7.03 5.12 -2.89
CA VAL A 38 7.42 4.42 -1.67
C VAL A 38 8.43 3.32 -2.03
N PRO A 39 9.65 3.34 -1.49
CA PRO A 39 10.62 2.28 -1.77
C PRO A 39 10.25 0.98 -1.04
N MET A 40 10.60 -0.16 -1.63
CA MET A 40 10.59 -1.41 -0.87
C MET A 40 11.62 -1.35 0.25
N GLY A 41 11.21 -1.78 1.44
CA GLY A 41 12.10 -1.90 2.59
C GLY A 41 12.94 -3.17 2.55
N GLY A 42 12.37 -4.28 2.07
CA GLY A 42 13.11 -5.53 1.91
C GLY A 42 12.24 -6.71 1.48
N THR A 43 12.91 -7.79 1.09
CA THR A 43 12.32 -9.03 0.59
C THR A 43 13.06 -10.23 1.15
N ALA A 44 12.33 -11.31 1.39
CA ALA A 44 12.81 -12.64 1.76
C ALA A 44 11.96 -13.70 1.04
N ASP A 45 12.25 -14.98 1.28
CA ASP A 45 11.56 -16.08 0.60
C ASP A 45 10.06 -16.17 0.99
N ASP A 46 9.71 -15.76 2.20
CA ASP A 46 8.37 -15.88 2.79
C ASP A 46 7.71 -14.53 3.10
N TYR A 47 8.38 -13.39 2.86
CA TYR A 47 7.78 -12.07 3.04
C TYR A 47 8.45 -10.95 2.23
N PHE A 48 7.76 -9.82 2.10
CA PHE A 48 8.34 -8.53 1.76
C PHE A 48 7.70 -7.43 2.61
N TRP A 49 8.30 -6.24 2.61
CA TRP A 49 7.72 -5.07 3.28
C TRP A 49 8.09 -3.75 2.60
N ALA A 50 7.24 -2.76 2.79
CA ALA A 50 7.46 -1.36 2.43
C ALA A 50 6.79 -0.47 3.50
N ASP A 51 7.56 0.44 4.09
CA ASP A 51 7.17 1.24 5.26
C ASP A 51 6.49 0.40 6.36
N GLU A 52 5.18 0.56 6.53
CA GLU A 52 4.37 -0.05 7.58
C GLU A 52 3.66 -1.33 7.12
N LEU A 53 3.68 -1.63 5.81
CA LEU A 53 3.04 -2.80 5.26
C LEU A 53 4.03 -3.97 5.16
N PHE A 54 3.70 -5.06 5.84
CA PHE A 54 4.31 -6.37 5.64
C PHE A 54 3.35 -7.28 4.88
N VAL A 55 3.89 -8.09 3.99
CA VAL A 55 3.14 -9.10 3.24
C VAL A 55 3.89 -10.41 3.33
N SER A 56 3.23 -11.46 3.80
CA SER A 56 3.83 -12.76 4.08
C SER A 56 3.03 -13.90 3.49
N THR A 57 3.69 -15.03 3.24
CA THR A 57 3.00 -16.29 2.97
C THR A 57 2.30 -16.81 4.23
N ALA A 58 1.35 -17.73 4.05
CA ALA A 58 0.65 -18.37 5.17
C ALA A 58 1.57 -19.24 6.05
N ASP A 59 2.66 -19.77 5.50
CA ASP A 59 3.62 -20.61 6.23
C ASP A 59 4.78 -19.82 6.87
N SER A 60 4.84 -18.51 6.68
CA SER A 60 5.83 -17.67 7.37
C SER A 60 5.69 -17.78 8.88
N VAL A 61 6.80 -17.99 9.58
CA VAL A 61 6.84 -18.07 11.05
C VAL A 61 6.41 -16.78 11.74
N ALA A 62 6.49 -15.66 11.02
CA ALA A 62 6.06 -14.35 11.50
C ALA A 62 4.58 -14.07 11.23
N ALA A 63 3.87 -14.92 10.49
CA ALA A 63 2.48 -14.73 10.09
C ALA A 63 1.49 -15.57 10.92
N LEU A 64 0.22 -15.18 10.90
CA LEU A 64 -0.86 -15.85 11.64
C LEU A 64 -1.44 -17.09 10.93
N GLY A 65 -0.79 -17.61 9.87
CA GLY A 65 -1.21 -18.85 9.21
C GLY A 65 -2.42 -18.77 8.28
N GLN A 66 -3.23 -17.71 8.39
CA GLN A 66 -4.50 -17.57 7.65
C GLN A 66 -4.48 -16.37 6.73
N LEU A 67 -5.01 -16.55 5.52
CA LEU A 67 -5.15 -15.47 4.54
C LEU A 67 -5.92 -14.30 5.13
N THR A 68 -5.40 -13.10 4.95
CA THR A 68 -6.02 -11.89 5.48
C THR A 68 -7.31 -11.58 4.74
N GLY A 69 -7.24 -11.33 3.43
CA GLY A 69 -8.38 -11.14 2.51
C GLY A 69 -9.39 -10.03 2.87
N ARG A 70 -9.96 -9.35 1.86
CA ARG A 70 -11.07 -8.39 2.04
C ARG A 70 -10.81 -7.23 3.01
N HIS A 71 -9.55 -6.94 3.36
CA HIS A 71 -9.22 -5.77 4.15
C HIS A 71 -9.21 -4.52 3.27
N HIS A 72 -9.47 -3.36 3.85
CA HIS A 72 -9.37 -2.09 3.16
C HIS A 72 -8.16 -1.31 3.66
N LEU A 73 -7.25 -0.97 2.74
CA LEU A 73 -6.04 -0.21 3.03
C LEU A 73 -5.97 0.97 2.06
N ALA A 74 -5.84 2.17 2.61
CA ALA A 74 -5.75 3.40 1.83
C ALA A 74 -4.37 4.04 2.01
N PHE A 75 -3.66 4.22 0.91
CA PHE A 75 -2.38 4.91 0.84
C PHE A 75 -2.57 6.38 0.50
N GLN A 76 -1.71 7.21 1.06
CA GLN A 76 -1.77 8.65 0.83
C GLN A 76 -1.08 8.99 -0.50
N ALA A 77 -1.82 9.62 -1.41
CA ALA A 77 -1.28 10.23 -2.61
C ALA A 77 -1.05 11.73 -2.38
N ARG A 78 -0.01 12.28 -3.00
CA ARG A 78 0.31 13.72 -2.87
C ARG A 78 -0.54 14.62 -3.74
N ASP A 79 -1.13 14.07 -4.81
CA ASP A 79 -1.94 14.77 -5.79
C ASP A 79 -2.85 13.79 -6.56
N GLN A 80 -3.72 14.32 -7.44
CA GLN A 80 -4.64 13.53 -8.27
C GLN A 80 -3.89 12.65 -9.28
N ALA A 81 -2.80 13.16 -9.87
CA ALA A 81 -2.03 12.44 -10.88
C ALA A 81 -1.39 11.17 -10.31
N MET A 82 -0.97 11.20 -9.05
CA MET A 82 -0.46 10.03 -8.32
C MET A 82 -1.56 9.00 -8.07
N VAL A 83 -2.81 9.43 -7.80
CA VAL A 83 -3.96 8.50 -7.71
C VAL A 83 -4.24 7.83 -9.06
N ASP A 84 -4.18 8.59 -10.16
CA ASP A 84 -4.36 8.06 -11.52
C ASP A 84 -3.25 7.07 -11.89
N ALA A 85 -1.99 7.41 -11.55
CA ALA A 85 -0.82 6.56 -11.78
C ALA A 85 -0.89 5.25 -10.98
N PHE A 86 -1.28 5.33 -9.70
CA PHE A 86 -1.54 4.17 -8.84
C PHE A 86 -2.56 3.22 -9.49
N HIS A 87 -3.72 3.75 -9.90
CA HIS A 87 -4.79 2.91 -10.45
C HIS A 87 -4.33 2.21 -11.73
N LYS A 88 -3.70 2.95 -12.65
CA LYS A 88 -3.15 2.39 -13.88
C LYS A 88 -2.10 1.31 -13.62
N ALA A 89 -1.17 1.55 -12.70
CA ALA A 89 -0.10 0.61 -12.37
C ALA A 89 -0.65 -0.66 -11.72
N ALA A 90 -1.60 -0.51 -10.79
CA ALA A 90 -2.25 -1.62 -10.11
C ALA A 90 -3.00 -2.53 -11.11
N LEU A 91 -3.79 -1.96 -12.02
CA LEU A 91 -4.50 -2.74 -13.05
C LEU A 91 -3.54 -3.46 -14.01
N ALA A 92 -2.44 -2.82 -14.40
CA ALA A 92 -1.45 -3.44 -15.27
C ALA A 92 -0.71 -4.62 -14.62
N ASN A 93 -0.71 -4.70 -13.29
CA ASN A 93 0.06 -5.69 -12.51
C ASN A 93 -0.83 -6.67 -11.73
N GLY A 94 -2.01 -7.00 -12.28
CA GLY A 94 -2.88 -8.05 -11.76
C GLY A 94 -3.95 -7.59 -10.78
N GLY A 95 -4.03 -6.28 -10.51
CA GLY A 95 -5.15 -5.69 -9.79
C GLY A 95 -6.43 -5.72 -10.61
N LYS A 96 -7.57 -5.81 -9.93
CA LYS A 96 -8.90 -5.70 -10.53
C LYS A 96 -9.57 -4.39 -10.15
N ASP A 97 -10.12 -3.68 -11.13
CA ASP A 97 -10.82 -2.42 -10.88
C ASP A 97 -11.95 -2.59 -9.85
N ASN A 98 -11.99 -1.69 -8.88
CA ASN A 98 -13.01 -1.59 -7.86
C ASN A 98 -13.53 -0.15 -7.70
N GLY A 99 -13.13 0.76 -8.60
CA GLY A 99 -13.50 2.17 -8.55
C GLY A 99 -12.43 3.03 -9.22
N ALA A 100 -12.71 3.45 -10.46
CA ALA A 100 -11.84 4.34 -11.22
C ALA A 100 -11.52 5.65 -10.46
N PRO A 101 -10.37 6.29 -10.75
CA PRO A 101 -10.01 7.57 -10.16
C PRO A 101 -11.12 8.61 -10.31
N GLY A 102 -11.39 9.34 -9.24
CA GLY A 102 -12.37 10.43 -9.28
C GLY A 102 -12.67 11.01 -7.91
N PHE A 103 -13.44 12.09 -7.89
CA PHE A 103 -13.95 12.65 -6.66
C PHE A 103 -14.94 11.70 -5.98
N ARG A 104 -14.95 11.73 -4.64
CA ARG A 104 -15.91 11.00 -3.80
C ARG A 104 -16.63 11.98 -2.90
N ASP A 105 -17.92 11.74 -2.70
CA ASP A 105 -18.77 12.55 -1.82
C ASP A 105 -18.61 12.12 -0.34
N TYR A 106 -17.37 12.14 0.15
CA TYR A 106 -17.05 11.88 1.55
C TYR A 106 -16.72 13.17 2.29
N HIS A 107 -15.92 14.02 1.65
CA HIS A 107 -15.71 15.41 2.01
C HIS A 107 -15.12 16.18 0.81
N PRO A 108 -15.16 17.54 0.81
CA PRO A 108 -14.57 18.33 -0.26
C PRO A 108 -13.09 17.98 -0.49
N GLY A 109 -12.71 17.79 -1.75
CA GLY A 109 -11.32 17.49 -2.14
C GLY A 109 -10.92 16.03 -2.09
N TYR A 110 -11.77 15.11 -1.64
CA TYR A 110 -11.49 13.67 -1.64
C TYR A 110 -11.46 13.12 -3.07
N TYR A 111 -10.28 12.84 -3.60
CA TYR A 111 -10.05 12.19 -4.88
C TYR A 111 -9.37 10.85 -4.63
N GLY A 112 -9.98 9.75 -5.06
CA GLY A 112 -9.50 8.40 -4.76
C GLY A 112 -9.74 7.41 -5.88
N ALA A 113 -9.01 6.30 -5.84
CA ALA A 113 -9.15 5.16 -6.74
C ALA A 113 -9.01 3.85 -5.95
N PHE A 114 -9.71 2.81 -6.39
CA PHE A 114 -9.83 1.54 -5.68
C PHE A 114 -9.52 0.37 -6.61
N VAL A 115 -8.69 -0.55 -6.16
CA VAL A 115 -8.32 -1.76 -6.89
C VAL A 115 -8.30 -2.93 -5.90
N LEU A 116 -8.85 -4.08 -6.31
CA LEU A 116 -8.67 -5.32 -5.57
C LEU A 116 -7.29 -5.89 -5.86
N ASP A 117 -6.53 -6.20 -4.82
CA ASP A 117 -5.27 -6.95 -4.93
C ASP A 117 -5.52 -8.43 -5.33
N PRO A 118 -4.48 -9.23 -5.59
CA PRO A 118 -4.61 -10.65 -5.94
C PRO A 118 -5.38 -11.51 -4.92
N ASP A 119 -5.44 -11.07 -3.66
CA ASP A 119 -6.12 -11.77 -2.58
C ASP A 119 -7.52 -11.22 -2.26
N GLY A 120 -7.93 -10.14 -2.93
CA GLY A 120 -9.22 -9.49 -2.80
C GLY A 120 -9.31 -8.42 -1.70
N ASN A 121 -8.18 -7.91 -1.22
CA ASN A 121 -8.13 -6.71 -0.38
C ASN A 121 -8.46 -5.47 -1.22
N ASN A 122 -9.22 -4.54 -0.66
CA ASN A 122 -9.59 -3.27 -1.30
C ASN A 122 -8.49 -2.22 -1.06
N ILE A 123 -7.61 -2.06 -2.04
CA ILE A 123 -6.48 -1.14 -1.99
C ILE A 123 -6.87 0.19 -2.60
N GLU A 124 -6.65 1.26 -1.86
CA GLU A 124 -6.95 2.63 -2.26
C GLU A 124 -5.68 3.47 -2.32
N ALA A 125 -5.64 4.39 -3.27
CA ALA A 125 -4.84 5.61 -3.15
C ALA A 125 -5.77 6.81 -3.06
N VAL A 126 -5.50 7.70 -2.10
CA VAL A 126 -6.36 8.85 -1.79
C VAL A 126 -5.57 10.14 -1.68
N PHE A 127 -6.08 11.19 -2.32
CA PHE A 127 -5.68 12.58 -2.15
C PHE A 127 -6.83 13.38 -1.54
N HIS A 128 -6.58 14.05 -0.42
CA HIS A 128 -7.61 14.81 0.32
C HIS A 128 -7.72 16.29 -0.10
N GLY A 129 -7.07 16.69 -1.18
CA GLY A 129 -6.92 18.10 -1.55
C GLY A 129 -5.66 18.74 -0.96
N ALA A 130 -5.40 20.00 -1.35
CA ALA A 130 -4.24 20.74 -0.89
C ALA A 130 -4.29 20.95 0.63
N ALA A 131 -3.23 20.54 1.32
CA ALA A 131 -3.10 20.68 2.76
C ALA A 131 -1.64 20.96 3.16
N GLN A 132 -1.45 21.63 4.30
CA GLN A 132 -0.13 21.80 4.90
C GLN A 132 0.15 20.65 5.87
N ARG A 133 1.24 19.92 5.64
CA ARG A 133 1.76 18.92 6.58
C ARG A 133 2.95 19.52 7.34
N SER A 134 3.05 19.27 8.64
CA SER A 134 4.23 19.68 9.42
C SER A 134 5.50 18.92 9.01
N ALA A 135 5.34 17.69 8.50
CA ALA A 135 6.39 16.86 7.92
C ALA A 135 5.76 15.87 6.92
N PRO A 136 6.52 15.36 5.93
CA PRO A 136 6.01 14.31 5.02
C PRO A 136 5.65 13.02 5.77
N SER A 137 6.44 12.66 6.78
CA SER A 137 6.22 11.54 7.72
C SER A 137 7.04 11.77 8.99
N VAL A 138 6.94 10.87 9.98
CA VAL A 138 7.92 10.77 11.07
C VAL A 138 9.12 9.97 10.55
N LYS A 139 10.29 10.62 10.44
CA LYS A 139 11.55 9.97 10.07
C LYS A 139 12.29 9.50 11.33
N VAL A 140 12.67 8.22 11.37
CA VAL A 140 13.42 7.59 12.46
C VAL A 140 14.76 7.10 11.91
N THR A 141 15.86 7.34 12.63
CA THR A 141 17.23 6.98 12.24
C THR A 141 17.90 6.27 13.42
N PHE A 142 18.64 5.19 13.14
CA PHE A 142 19.24 4.30 14.14
C PHE A 142 20.77 4.34 14.12
#